data_AF-A0A937Q0X1-F1
#
_entry.id   AF-A0A937Q0X1-F1
#
_cell.length_a   1.000
_cell.length_b   1.000
_cell.length_c   1.000
_cell.angle_alpha   90.00
_cell.angle_beta   90.00
_cell.angle_gamma   90.00
#
_symmetry.space_group_name_H-M   'P 1'
#
loop_
_entity.id
_entity.type
_entity.pdbx_description
1 polymer ?
#
loop_
_entity_poly.entity_id
_entity_poly.type
_entity_poly.pdbx_seq_one_letter_code
_entity_poly.pdbx_strand_id
1 'polypeptide(L)'
;MVKVTYIYPPLFKPFYPMATRIITENLARNKNFEVDFSDIPVTTCTSNTADRLYDEIMSKVVLRSSPNVMSFLNQKYMVYNIFYVFMAHGYFDEYILTDTDTEYVILTCLNFCDLLILKNLLENNKKVLLGGPL
;
A
#
# COMPACT_ATOMS: atom_id res chain seq x y z
N MET A 1 -16.98 14.20 19.06
CA MET A 1 -16.50 13.90 17.70
C MET A 1 -15.38 12.90 17.87
N VAL A 2 -15.43 11.76 17.20
CA VAL A 2 -14.39 10.73 17.35
C VAL A 2 -13.30 11.02 16.32
N LYS A 3 -12.05 11.09 16.76
CA LYS A 3 -10.91 11.27 15.88
C LYS A 3 -10.44 9.91 15.35
N VAL A 4 -10.31 9.78 14.04
CA VAL A 4 -9.94 8.53 13.37
C VAL A 4 -8.89 8.79 12.29
N THR A 5 -7.96 7.87 12.10
CA THR A 5 -7.09 7.87 10.92
C THR A 5 -7.66 6.93 9.87
N TYR A 6 -7.84 7.40 8.64
CA TYR A 6 -8.14 6.55 7.51
C TYR A 6 -6.87 6.21 6.73
N ILE A 7 -6.53 4.93 6.72
CA ILE A 7 -5.42 4.40 5.93
C ILE A 7 -5.98 3.75 4.68
N TYR A 8 -5.59 4.33 3.54
CA TYR A 8 -5.73 3.71 2.25
C TYR A 8 -4.37 3.16 1.82
N PRO A 9 -4.29 1.88 1.43
CA PRO A 9 -3.02 1.30 1.06
C PRO A 9 -2.49 1.79 -0.29
N PRO A 10 -1.17 1.70 -0.50
CA PRO A 10 -0.56 2.07 -1.76
C PRO A 10 -0.96 1.06 -2.82
N LEU A 11 -1.99 1.38 -3.61
CA LEU A 11 -2.39 0.53 -4.72
C LEU A 11 -1.49 0.77 -5.93
N PHE A 12 -0.52 -0.12 -6.12
CA PHE A 12 0.26 -0.21 -7.37
C PHE A 12 -0.58 -0.75 -8.53
N LYS A 13 -1.84 -1.15 -8.27
CA LYS A 13 -2.82 -1.49 -9.31
C LYS A 13 -3.80 -0.34 -9.51
N PRO A 14 -4.05 0.10 -10.76
CA PRO A 14 -5.01 1.15 -11.10
C PRO A 14 -6.49 0.74 -10.91
N PHE A 15 -6.78 -0.39 -10.27
CA PHE A 15 -8.08 -1.08 -10.34
C PHE A 15 -9.09 -0.72 -9.24
N TYR A 16 -8.72 0.01 -8.18
CA TYR A 16 -9.68 0.36 -7.12
C TYR A 16 -9.90 1.87 -6.82
N PRO A 17 -9.70 2.82 -7.76
CA PRO A 17 -9.90 4.24 -7.45
C PRO A 17 -11.33 4.58 -7.04
N MET A 18 -12.33 3.79 -7.47
CA MET A 18 -13.75 4.08 -7.18
C MET A 18 -14.16 3.73 -5.75
N ALA A 19 -13.79 2.55 -5.24
CA ALA A 19 -14.12 2.14 -3.88
C ALA A 19 -13.46 3.06 -2.84
N THR A 20 -12.18 3.38 -3.07
CA THR A 20 -11.43 4.35 -2.28
C THR A 20 -12.11 5.70 -2.27
N ARG A 21 -12.43 6.24 -3.46
CA ARG A 21 -13.08 7.54 -3.58
C ARG A 21 -14.41 7.59 -2.83
N ILE A 22 -15.24 6.55 -2.93
CA ILE A 22 -16.52 6.50 -2.22
C ILE A 22 -16.29 6.51 -0.70
N ILE A 23 -15.36 5.70 -0.18
CA ILE A 23 -15.07 5.66 1.26
C ILE A 23 -14.53 7.01 1.75
N THR A 24 -13.55 7.59 1.05
CA THR A 24 -12.98 8.90 1.35
C THR A 24 -14.05 9.99 1.36
N GLU A 25 -14.90 10.06 0.33
CA GLU A 25 -15.96 11.07 0.25
C GLU A 25 -17.01 10.90 1.35
N ASN A 26 -17.36 9.66 1.73
CA ASN A 26 -18.31 9.40 2.82
C ASN A 26 -17.74 9.78 4.18
N LEU A 27 -16.47 9.45 4.44
CA LEU A 27 -15.78 9.82 5.68
C LEU A 27 -15.65 11.34 5.81
N ALA A 28 -15.24 12.02 4.74
CA ALA A 28 -15.11 13.48 4.72
C ALA A 28 -16.44 14.23 4.94
N ARG A 29 -17.58 13.63 4.55
CA ARG A 29 -18.92 14.23 4.74
C ARG A 29 -19.53 13.89 6.10
N ASN A 30 -18.96 12.96 6.87
CA ASN A 30 -19.54 12.50 8.12
C ASN A 30 -19.19 13.42 9.30
N LYS A 31 -20.18 14.14 9.82
CA LYS A 31 -20.02 15.11 10.92
C LYS A 31 -19.69 14.48 12.28
N ASN A 32 -19.79 13.16 12.41
CA ASN A 32 -19.50 12.47 13.67
C ASN A 32 -18.00 12.18 13.86
N PHE A 33 -17.23 12.26 12.77
CA PHE A 33 -15.81 11.94 12.74
C PHE A 33 -14.95 13.17 12.40
N GLU A 34 -13.81 13.26 13.07
CA GLU A 34 -12.67 14.06 12.63
C GLU A 34 -11.70 13.08 11.98
N VAL A 35 -11.48 13.21 10.67
CA VAL A 35 -10.78 12.20 9.86
C VAL A 35 -9.43 12.74 9.40
N ASP A 36 -8.36 12.08 9.83
CA ASP A 36 -7.01 12.28 9.30
C ASP A 36 -6.76 11.25 8.19
N PHE A 37 -6.48 11.71 6.97
CA PHE A 37 -6.17 10.85 5.83
C PHE A 37 -4.66 10.57 5.79
N SER A 38 -4.28 9.30 5.78
CA SER A 38 -2.88 8.88 5.66
C SER A 38 -2.27 9.29 4.32
N ASP A 39 -1.01 9.70 4.35
CA ASP A 39 -0.18 10.05 3.19
C ASP A 39 0.60 8.86 2.60
N ILE A 40 0.48 7.65 3.17
CA ILE A 40 1.15 6.41 2.71
C ILE A 40 1.12 6.24 1.18
N PRO A 41 -0.01 6.41 0.46
CA PRO A 41 -0.03 6.28 -0.99
C PRO A 41 0.87 7.29 -1.70
N VAL A 42 0.92 8.53 -1.20
CA VAL A 42 1.71 9.62 -1.76
C VAL A 42 3.19 9.38 -1.47
N THR A 43 3.56 9.09 -0.23
CA THR A 43 4.95 8.84 0.17
C THR A 43 5.51 7.61 -0.54
N THR A 44 4.76 6.52 -0.58
CA THR A 44 5.19 5.29 -1.27
C THR A 44 5.35 5.52 -2.77
N CYS A 45 4.42 6.22 -3.44
CA CYS A 45 4.50 6.51 -4.87
C CYS A 45 5.66 7.45 -5.21
N THR A 46 5.82 8.53 -4.45
CA THR A 46 6.86 9.55 -4.69
C THR A 46 8.27 9.07 -4.32
N SER A 47 8.41 7.99 -3.54
CA SER A 47 9.72 7.41 -3.18
C SER A 47 10.53 6.92 -4.38
N ASN A 48 9.89 6.55 -5.49
CA ASN A 48 10.48 5.82 -6.62
C ASN A 48 11.21 4.51 -6.22
N THR A 49 11.01 4.01 -5.00
CA THR A 49 11.68 2.80 -4.50
C THR A 49 11.29 1.57 -5.32
N ALA A 50 10.02 1.48 -5.74
CA ALA A 50 9.54 0.42 -6.63
C ALA A 50 10.29 0.40 -7.96
N ASP A 51 10.40 1.56 -8.62
CA ASP A 51 11.03 1.70 -9.93
C ASP A 51 12.54 1.43 -9.83
N ARG A 52 13.22 1.97 -8.81
CA ARG A 52 14.64 1.71 -8.57
C ARG A 52 14.92 0.22 -8.35
N LEU A 53 14.14 -0.45 -7.51
CA LEU A 53 14.31 -1.88 -7.24
C LEU A 53 14.04 -2.73 -8.49
N TYR A 54 13.05 -2.34 -9.29
CA TYR A 54 12.77 -2.98 -10.57
C TYR A 54 13.94 -2.84 -11.54
N ASP A 55 14.45 -1.62 -11.74
CA ASP A 55 15.58 -1.34 -12.63
C ASP A 55 16.85 -2.08 -12.19
N GLU A 56 17.12 -2.14 -10.89
CA GLU A 56 18.25 -2.90 -10.34
C GLU A 56 18.14 -4.40 -10.62
N ILE A 57 16.95 -5.00 -10.53
CA ILE A 57 16.75 -6.41 -10.92
C ILE A 57 16.94 -6.56 -12.42
N MET A 58 16.24 -5.75 -13.21
CA MET A 58 16.22 -5.88 -14.66
C MET A 58 17.62 -5.71 -15.26
N SER A 59 18.44 -4.82 -14.69
CA SER A 59 19.85 -4.66 -15.11
C SER A 59 20.67 -5.94 -14.95
N LYS A 60 20.43 -6.74 -13.90
CA LYS A 60 21.11 -8.03 -13.67
C LYS A 60 20.55 -9.14 -14.54
N VAL A 61 19.24 -9.10 -14.81
CA VAL A 61 18.53 -10.14 -15.55
C VAL A 61 18.80 -10.03 -17.06
N VAL A 62 18.81 -8.81 -17.61
CA VAL A 62 19.12 -8.53 -19.03
C VAL A 62 20.48 -9.13 -19.42
N LEU A 63 21.47 -9.03 -18.53
CA LEU A 63 22.83 -9.54 -18.78
C LEU A 63 22.92 -11.07 -18.81
N ARG A 64 21.89 -11.79 -18.35
CA ARG A 64 21.96 -13.23 -18.08
C ARG A 64 20.88 -14.05 -18.76
N SER A 65 19.91 -13.40 -19.42
CA SER A 65 18.67 -14.06 -19.85
C SER A 65 18.47 -14.01 -21.35
N SER A 66 17.82 -15.05 -21.89
CA SER A 66 17.44 -15.08 -23.30
C SER A 66 16.30 -14.09 -23.59
N PRO A 67 16.13 -13.65 -24.85
CA PRO A 67 15.05 -12.71 -25.22
C PRO A 67 13.64 -13.17 -24.84
N ASN A 68 13.38 -14.48 -24.82
CA ASN A 68 12.09 -15.03 -24.42
C ASN A 68 11.80 -14.84 -22.92
N VAL A 69 12.82 -15.02 -22.07
CA VAL A 69 12.72 -14.75 -20.62
C VAL A 69 12.47 -13.27 -20.37
N MET A 70 13.14 -12.39 -21.13
CA MET A 70 12.91 -10.94 -21.05
C MET A 70 11.48 -10.56 -21.45
N SER A 71 10.93 -11.17 -22.50
CA SER A 71 9.54 -10.98 -22.91
C SER A 71 8.55 -11.40 -21.83
N PHE A 72 8.80 -12.53 -21.16
CA PHE A 72 7.97 -12.99 -20.04
C PHE A 72 8.02 -12.03 -18.84
N LEU A 73 9.20 -11.54 -18.45
CA LEU A 73 9.35 -10.63 -17.31
C LEU A 73 8.76 -9.24 -17.54
N ASN A 74 8.78 -8.78 -18.80
CA ASN A 74 8.14 -7.53 -19.20
C ASN A 74 6.61 -7.62 -19.21
N GLN A 75 6.02 -8.80 -19.00
CA GLN A 75 4.59 -8.91 -18.79
C GLN A 75 4.22 -8.22 -17.47
N LYS A 76 3.31 -7.25 -17.56
CA LYS A 76 2.85 -6.34 -16.50
C LYS A 76 2.52 -6.99 -15.15
N TYR A 77 2.27 -8.29 -15.10
CA TYR A 77 1.93 -9.04 -13.88
C TYR A 77 3.15 -9.46 -13.05
N MET A 78 4.32 -9.70 -13.66
CA MET A 78 5.53 -10.14 -12.92
C MET A 78 6.14 -9.00 -12.09
N VAL A 79 6.10 -7.77 -12.62
CA VAL A 79 6.59 -6.56 -11.93
C VAL A 79 5.86 -6.35 -10.60
N TYR A 80 4.54 -6.51 -10.60
CA TYR A 80 3.74 -6.36 -9.39
C TYR A 80 3.95 -7.51 -8.38
N ASN A 81 4.32 -8.71 -8.83
CA ASN A 81 4.61 -9.82 -7.91
C ASN A 81 5.94 -9.64 -7.18
N ILE A 82 6.97 -9.14 -7.88
CA ILE A 82 8.27 -8.82 -7.29
C ILE A 82 8.12 -7.72 -6.22
N PHE A 83 7.22 -6.76 -6.47
CA PHE A 83 6.91 -5.71 -5.51
C PHE A 83 6.38 -6.27 -4.17
N TYR A 84 5.47 -7.25 -4.19
CA TYR A 84 5.01 -7.92 -2.97
C TYR A 84 6.13 -8.62 -2.20
N VAL A 85 7.10 -9.22 -2.91
CA VAL A 85 8.27 -9.85 -2.28
C VAL A 85 9.10 -8.80 -1.54
N PHE A 86 9.38 -7.65 -2.16
CA PHE A 86 10.14 -6.59 -1.50
C PHE A 86 9.46 -6.01 -0.27
N MET A 87 8.14 -5.85 -0.30
CA MET A 87 7.40 -5.45 0.90
C MET A 87 7.43 -6.50 2.00
N ALA A 88 7.30 -7.79 1.66
CA ALA A 88 7.44 -8.86 2.64
C ALA A 88 8.81 -8.86 3.34
N HIS A 89 9.83 -8.30 2.68
CA HIS A 89 11.19 -8.16 3.21
C HIS A 89 11.50 -6.78 3.80
N GLY A 90 10.50 -5.90 3.96
CA GLY A 90 10.64 -4.63 4.68
C GLY A 90 11.23 -3.47 3.88
N TYR A 91 11.40 -3.60 2.56
CA TYR A 91 11.97 -2.53 1.72
C TYR A 91 11.09 -1.26 1.64
N PHE A 92 9.84 -1.35 2.10
CA PHE A 92 8.88 -0.25 2.10
C PHE A 92 8.44 0.16 3.50
N ASP A 93 9.02 -0.41 4.56
CA ASP A 93 8.58 -0.20 5.95
C ASP A 93 8.57 1.30 6.31
N GLU A 94 9.59 2.04 5.87
CA GLU A 94 9.69 3.49 6.10
C GLU A 94 8.55 4.31 5.46
N TYR A 95 7.84 3.77 4.47
CA TYR A 95 6.75 4.46 3.77
C TYR A 95 5.36 3.96 4.18
N ILE A 96 5.25 2.77 4.77
CA ILE A 96 3.96 2.13 5.09
C ILE A 96 3.69 2.02 6.59
N LEU A 97 4.72 2.14 7.44
CA LEU A 97 4.59 2.09 8.89
C LEU A 97 4.49 3.52 9.44
N THR A 98 3.28 4.08 9.41
CA THR A 98 3.01 5.39 10.02
C THR A 98 2.58 5.21 11.46
N ASP A 99 3.19 5.96 12.37
CA ASP A 99 2.59 6.16 13.68
C ASP A 99 1.38 7.09 13.54
N THR A 100 0.29 6.75 14.22
CA THR A 100 -0.97 7.52 14.11
C THR A 100 -1.35 7.99 15.51
N ASP A 101 -1.61 9.28 15.70
CA ASP A 101 -1.95 9.81 17.03
C ASP A 101 -3.38 9.44 17.47
N THR A 102 -4.13 8.74 16.62
CA THR A 102 -5.52 8.34 16.87
C THR A 102 -5.63 6.97 17.52
N GLU A 103 -6.63 6.79 18.38
CA GLU A 103 -6.96 5.50 18.99
C GLU A 103 -7.56 4.51 17.98
N TYR A 104 -8.35 5.01 17.03
CA TYR A 104 -9.07 4.23 16.04
C TYR A 104 -8.51 4.46 14.64
N VAL A 105 -8.26 3.36 13.93
CA VAL A 105 -7.78 3.37 12.55
C VAL A 105 -8.77 2.63 11.66
N ILE A 106 -9.17 3.26 10.57
CA ILE A 106 -9.97 2.64 9.52
C ILE A 106 -9.02 2.25 8.39
N LEU A 107 -8.79 0.96 8.20
CA LEU A 107 -7.87 0.43 7.18
C LEU A 107 -8.68 -0.25 6.08
N THR A 108 -8.50 0.18 4.83
CA THR A 108 -9.10 -0.56 3.70
C THR A 108 -8.18 -1.73 3.34
N CYS A 109 -8.62 -2.97 3.54
CA CYS A 109 -7.84 -4.18 3.28
C CYS A 109 -8.28 -4.82 1.95
N LEU A 110 -7.40 -4.77 0.96
CA LEU A 110 -7.57 -5.18 -0.43
C LEU A 110 -6.44 -6.13 -0.90
N ASN A 111 -5.28 -6.14 -0.24
CA ASN A 111 -4.12 -6.93 -0.65
C ASN A 111 -3.14 -7.23 0.52
N PHE A 112 -2.02 -7.92 0.22
CA PHE A 112 -1.01 -8.35 1.20
C PHE A 112 -0.32 -7.19 1.95
N CYS A 113 -0.12 -6.02 1.32
CA CYS A 113 0.43 -4.82 1.98
C CYS A 113 -0.37 -4.46 3.22
N ASP A 114 -1.68 -4.61 3.12
CA ASP A 114 -2.63 -4.13 4.10
C ASP A 114 -2.57 -5.00 5.35
N LEU A 115 -2.19 -6.27 5.19
CA LEU A 115 -1.91 -7.18 6.30
C LEU A 115 -0.63 -6.81 7.05
N LEU A 116 0.39 -6.29 6.37
CA LEU A 116 1.61 -5.78 7.03
C LEU A 116 1.33 -4.51 7.82
N ILE A 117 0.58 -3.57 7.22
CA ILE A 117 0.12 -2.35 7.90
C ILE A 117 -0.75 -2.72 9.11
N LEU A 118 -1.72 -3.63 8.93
CA LEU A 118 -2.57 -4.14 10.01
C LEU A 118 -1.75 -4.74 11.15
N LYS A 119 -0.79 -5.62 10.82
CA LYS A 119 0.09 -6.24 11.81
C LYS A 119 0.78 -5.17 12.67
N ASN A 120 1.42 -4.19 12.03
CA ASN A 120 2.11 -3.12 12.75
C ASN A 120 1.15 -2.29 13.61
N LEU A 121 -0.03 -1.94 13.11
CA LEU A 121 -1.03 -1.22 13.89
C LEU A 121 -1.46 -1.99 15.14
N LEU A 122 -1.67 -3.30 15.02
CA LEU A 122 -2.04 -4.18 16.14
C LEU A 122 -0.89 -4.34 17.14
N GLU A 123 0.36 -4.47 16.66
CA GLU A 123 1.56 -4.50 17.51
C GLU A 123 1.73 -3.19 18.31
N ASN A 124 1.25 -2.06 17.77
CA ASN A 124 1.22 -0.75 18.44
C ASN A 124 -0.09 -0.48 19.21
N ASN A 125 -0.86 -1.51 19.55
CA ASN A 125 -2.11 -1.45 20.34
C ASN A 125 -3.21 -0.53 19.74
N LYS A 126 -3.23 -0.33 18.41
CA LYS A 126 -4.28 0.43 17.75
C LYS A 126 -5.56 -0.38 17.58
N LYS A 127 -6.72 0.26 17.66
CA LYS A 127 -8.02 -0.35 17.36
C LYS A 127 -8.30 -0.19 15.86
N VAL A 128 -8.22 -1.28 15.11
CA VAL A 128 -8.36 -1.24 13.64
C VAL A 128 -9.72 -1.74 13.21
N LEU A 129 -10.44 -0.93 12.42
CA LEU A 129 -11.62 -1.31 11.68
C LEU A 129 -11.22 -1.62 10.23
N LEU A 130 -11.42 -2.87 9.80
CA LEU A 130 -11.16 -3.27 8.43
C LEU A 130 -12.36 -2.90 7.53
N GLY A 131 -12.09 -2.16 6.46
CA GLY A 131 -13.04 -1.87 5.39
C GLY A 131 -12.64 -2.56 4.08
N GLY A 132 -13.60 -2.96 3.25
CA GLY A 132 -13.36 -3.59 1.95
C GLY A 132 -14.11 -4.91 1.77
N PRO A 133 -14.15 -5.46 0.55
CA PRO A 133 -14.66 -6.81 0.31
C PRO A 133 -13.65 -7.83 0.87
N LEU A 134 -14.06 -8.60 1.87
CA LEU A 134 -13.40 -9.86 2.25
C LEU A 134 -13.55 -10.87 1.10
#